data_AF-A0A7J6IDR8-F1
#
_entry.id   AF-A0A7J6IDR8-F1
#
_cell.length_a   1.000
_cell.length_b   1.000
_cell.length_c   1.000
_cell.angle_alpha   90.00
_cell.angle_beta   90.00
_cell.angle_gamma   90.00
#
_symmetry.space_group_name_H-M   'P 1'
#
loop_
_entity.id
_entity.type
_entity.pdbx_description
1 polymer ?
#
loop_
_entity_poly.entity_id
_entity_poly.type
_entity_poly.pdbx_seq_one_letter_code
_entity_poly.pdbx_strand_id
1 'polypeptide(L)'
;MAAHCRTTTGNWTWSVLNLNHCLLNNHGTLMAQDEGYFFKSAKQCSSDNTTTSWANYKCSTELDENTGRYVDHSIDLNEVVGNDNGNLFCGRHAYKGSVLSQHQVSWSGFDIVISQDQ
;
A
#
# COMPACT_ATOMS: atom_id res chain seq x y z
N MET A 1 9.37 1.81 0.77
CA MET A 1 9.55 0.41 0.31
C MET A 1 10.15 0.44 -1.07
N ALA A 2 11.02 -0.53 -1.41
CA ALA A 2 11.50 -0.73 -2.76
C ALA A 2 11.24 -2.19 -3.18
N ALA A 3 10.93 -2.42 -4.46
CA ALA A 3 10.74 -3.75 -5.03
C ALA A 3 11.26 -3.82 -6.46
N HIS A 4 11.65 -5.03 -6.88
CA HIS A 4 11.97 -5.34 -8.26
C HIS A 4 10.70 -5.83 -8.95
N CYS A 5 10.15 -5.02 -9.83
CA CYS A 5 8.82 -5.16 -10.41
C CYS A 5 8.90 -5.57 -11.87
N ARG A 6 8.03 -6.50 -12.28
CA ARG A 6 7.93 -6.96 -13.65
C ARG A 6 7.05 -6.01 -14.46
N THR A 7 7.56 -5.56 -15.59
CA THR A 7 6.85 -4.78 -16.61
C THR A 7 5.95 -5.68 -17.46
N THR A 8 5.01 -5.10 -18.21
CA THR A 8 4.13 -5.84 -19.14
C THR A 8 4.90 -6.46 -20.30
N THR A 9 6.06 -5.93 -20.66
CA THR A 9 6.97 -6.52 -21.66
C THR A 9 7.83 -7.65 -21.09
N GLY A 10 7.67 -7.97 -19.80
CA GLY A 10 8.40 -9.04 -19.11
C GLY A 10 9.79 -8.64 -18.58
N ASN A 11 10.26 -7.42 -18.86
CA ASN A 11 11.47 -6.86 -18.26
C ASN A 11 11.26 -6.56 -16.78
N TRP A 12 12.33 -6.42 -16.02
CA TRP A 12 12.27 -6.04 -14.62
C TRP A 12 12.88 -4.66 -14.39
N THR A 13 12.30 -3.92 -13.45
CA THR A 13 12.78 -2.59 -13.05
C THR A 13 12.63 -2.42 -11.54
N TRP A 14 13.46 -1.57 -10.95
CA TRP A 14 13.30 -1.17 -9.55
C TRP A 14 12.27 -0.06 -9.44
N SER A 15 11.34 -0.21 -8.50
CA SER A 15 10.38 0.82 -8.13
C SER A 15 10.39 1.06 -6.63
N VAL A 16 10.12 2.30 -6.24
CA VAL A 16 10.05 2.74 -4.85
C VAL A 16 8.65 3.30 -4.59
N LEU A 17 8.09 2.95 -3.44
CA LEU A 17 6.79 3.43 -2.98
C LEU A 17 6.91 3.96 -1.55
N ASN A 18 6.34 5.14 -1.31
CA ASN A 18 6.22 5.70 0.02
C ASN A 18 4.93 5.20 0.69
N LEU A 19 5.07 4.24 1.61
CA LEU A 19 3.93 3.64 2.33
C LEU A 19 3.13 4.65 3.15
N ASN A 20 3.68 5.83 3.45
CA ASN A 20 2.95 6.88 4.17
C ASN A 20 1.68 7.34 3.43
N HIS A 21 1.67 7.20 2.10
CA HIS A 21 0.52 7.56 1.27
C HIS A 21 -0.44 6.38 1.06
N CYS A 22 -0.17 5.22 1.67
CA CYS A 22 -0.87 3.97 1.38
C CYS A 22 -1.64 3.40 2.57
N LEU A 23 -1.27 3.80 3.78
CA LEU A 23 -1.74 3.19 5.01
C LEU A 23 -2.25 4.27 5.96
N LEU A 24 -3.38 3.98 6.60
CA LEU A 24 -3.95 4.71 7.72
C LEU A 24 -3.81 3.85 8.98
N ASN A 25 -3.53 4.49 10.12
CA ASN A 25 -3.78 3.89 11.43
C ASN A 25 -5.21 4.20 11.88
N ASN A 26 -6.04 3.18 12.02
CA ASN A 26 -7.40 3.25 12.55
C ASN A 26 -7.46 2.54 13.90
N HIS A 27 -7.37 3.30 14.99
CA HIS A 27 -7.45 2.79 16.37
C HIS A 27 -6.55 1.59 16.66
N GLY A 28 -5.28 1.67 16.25
CA GLY A 28 -4.30 0.59 16.44
C GLY A 28 -4.31 -0.47 15.33
N THR A 29 -5.14 -0.33 14.31
CA THR A 29 -5.18 -1.23 13.14
C THR A 29 -4.72 -0.51 11.88
N LEU A 30 -3.78 -1.09 11.12
CA LEU A 30 -3.43 -0.54 9.80
C LEU A 30 -4.46 -0.94 8.74
N MET A 31 -4.86 0.04 7.95
CA MET A 31 -5.79 -0.13 6.83
C MET A 31 -5.26 0.54 5.57
N ALA A 32 -5.58 -0.02 4.41
CA ALA A 32 -5.26 0.61 3.12
C ALA A 32 -6.07 1.89 2.94
N GLN A 33 -5.39 3.01 2.70
CA GLN A 33 -6.02 4.29 2.41
C GLN A 33 -5.04 5.22 1.68
N ASP A 34 -5.54 5.84 0.61
CA ASP A 34 -4.83 6.92 -0.08
C ASP A 34 -4.61 8.08 0.88
N GLU A 35 -3.37 8.56 0.97
CA GLU A 35 -2.99 9.64 1.90
C GLU A 35 -3.34 9.31 3.36
N GLY A 36 -3.20 8.04 3.76
CA GLY A 36 -3.54 7.60 5.12
C GLY A 36 -2.61 8.12 6.23
N TYR A 37 -1.38 8.54 5.88
CA TYR A 37 -0.39 9.15 6.77
C TYR A 37 -0.09 8.40 8.08
N PHE A 38 -0.13 7.07 8.08
CA PHE A 38 0.02 6.27 9.31
C PHE A 38 1.31 6.56 10.11
N PHE A 39 2.40 7.01 9.47
CA PHE A 39 3.64 7.34 10.18
C PHE A 39 3.47 8.45 11.24
N LYS A 40 2.39 9.24 11.18
CA LYS A 40 2.07 10.22 12.23
C LYS A 40 1.76 9.56 13.57
N SER A 41 1.22 8.33 13.56
CA SER A 41 0.77 7.60 14.74
C SER A 41 1.31 6.16 14.78
N ALA A 42 2.35 5.87 14.00
CA ALA A 42 3.04 4.59 13.97
C ALA A 42 4.54 4.74 14.25
N LYS A 43 5.11 3.75 14.92
CA LYS A 43 6.51 3.69 15.33
C LYS A 43 7.08 2.29 15.09
N GLN A 44 8.40 2.20 15.10
CA GLN A 44 9.14 0.92 15.01
C GLN A 44 8.74 0.06 13.80
N CYS A 45 8.49 0.71 12.67
CA CYS A 45 8.04 0.03 11.48
C CYS A 45 9.19 -0.64 10.72
N SER A 46 9.00 -1.90 10.33
CA SER A 46 9.99 -2.66 9.58
C SER A 46 9.34 -3.75 8.73
N SER A 47 9.97 -4.07 7.60
CA SER A 47 9.65 -5.29 6.87
C SER A 47 10.13 -6.50 7.68
N ASP A 48 9.25 -7.48 7.85
CA ASP A 48 9.62 -8.76 8.43
C ASP A 48 10.48 -9.55 7.44
N ASN A 49 11.79 -9.55 7.69
CA ASN A 49 12.76 -10.28 6.88
C ASN A 49 12.87 -11.76 7.26
N THR A 50 12.08 -12.24 8.22
CA THR A 50 12.15 -13.63 8.72
C THR A 50 11.35 -14.61 7.86
N THR A 51 10.51 -14.11 6.94
CA THR A 51 9.77 -14.93 5.98
C THR A 51 10.28 -14.71 4.56
N THR A 52 10.00 -15.65 3.66
CA THR A 52 10.23 -15.47 2.21
C THR A 52 9.31 -14.40 1.60
N SER A 53 8.31 -13.93 2.33
CA SER A 53 7.44 -12.82 1.95
C SER A 53 7.94 -11.52 2.58
N TRP A 54 8.76 -10.79 1.83
CA TRP A 54 9.19 -9.41 2.12
C TRP A 54 8.00 -8.42 2.21
N ALA A 55 6.79 -8.89 1.91
CA ALA A 55 5.57 -8.13 1.97
C ALA A 55 4.99 -8.02 3.40
N ASN A 56 5.37 -8.87 4.36
CA ASN A 56 4.88 -8.67 5.74
C ASN A 56 5.57 -7.44 6.37
N TYR A 57 4.77 -6.44 6.74
CA TYR A 57 5.23 -5.19 7.32
C TYR A 57 4.70 -5.06 8.75
N LYS A 58 5.61 -4.92 9.70
CA LYS A 58 5.31 -4.82 11.13
C LYS A 58 5.46 -3.38 11.58
N CYS A 59 4.55 -2.94 12.43
CA CYS A 59 4.56 -1.61 13.04
C CYS A 59 3.95 -1.67 14.44
N SER A 60 4.25 -0.65 15.24
CA SER A 60 3.56 -0.35 16.49
C SER A 60 2.72 0.90 16.29
N THR A 61 1.39 0.82 16.39
CA THR A 61 0.46 1.93 16.11
C THR A 61 -0.26 2.36 17.35
N GLU A 62 -0.56 3.65 17.43
CA GLU A 62 -1.32 4.24 18.52
C GLU A 62 -2.77 3.76 18.50
N LEU A 63 -3.28 3.25 19.64
CA LEU A 63 -4.69 2.85 19.78
C LEU A 63 -5.63 4.05 19.85
N ASP A 64 -5.19 5.11 20.54
CA ASP A 64 -5.96 6.32 20.78
C ASP A 64 -4.97 7.47 21.03
N GLU A 65 -5.22 8.59 20.33
CA GLU A 65 -4.36 9.79 20.28
C GLU A 65 -4.03 10.40 21.65
N ASN A 66 -4.78 10.06 22.71
CA ASN A 66 -4.63 10.66 24.04
C ASN A 66 -4.07 9.69 25.08
N THR A 67 -3.94 8.41 24.75
CA THR A 67 -3.54 7.38 25.73
C THR A 67 -2.04 7.13 25.72
N GLY A 68 -1.35 7.48 24.64
CA GLY A 68 0.04 7.11 24.40
C GLY A 68 0.27 5.60 24.33
N ARG A 69 -0.80 4.81 24.19
CA ARG A 69 -0.74 3.35 24.12
C ARG A 69 -0.54 2.92 22.67
N TYR A 70 0.42 2.04 22.46
CA TYR A 70 0.72 1.45 21.16
C TYR A 70 0.40 -0.05 21.17
N VAL A 71 0.03 -0.57 20.00
CA VAL A 71 -0.17 -2.00 19.74
C VAL A 71 0.67 -2.44 18.55
N ASP A 72 1.36 -3.56 18.72
CA ASP A 72 2.11 -4.19 17.65
C ASP A 72 1.16 -4.96 16.74
N HIS A 73 1.35 -4.80 15.43
CA HIS A 73 0.56 -5.48 14.41
C HIS A 73 1.41 -5.67 13.15
N SER A 74 0.90 -6.54 12.27
CA SER A 74 1.49 -6.84 10.97
C SER A 74 0.44 -6.69 9.89
N ILE A 75 0.85 -6.19 8.73
CA ILE A 75 0.04 -6.16 7.51
C ILE A 75 0.80 -6.86 6.38
N ASP A 76 0.09 -7.64 5.55
CA ASP A 76 0.66 -8.14 4.31
C ASP A 76 0.52 -7.06 3.23
N LEU A 77 1.65 -6.50 2.79
CA LEU A 77 1.69 -5.47 1.76
C LEU A 77 1.18 -5.97 0.41
N ASN A 78 1.12 -7.29 0.17
CA ASN A 78 0.47 -7.84 -1.02
C ASN A 78 -1.04 -7.51 -1.07
N GLU A 79 -1.66 -7.18 0.06
CA GLU A 79 -3.07 -6.80 0.12
C GLU A 79 -3.29 -5.33 -0.28
N VAL A 80 -2.25 -4.48 -0.21
CA VAL A 80 -2.39 -3.01 -0.29
C VAL A 80 -1.47 -2.33 -1.31
N VAL A 81 -0.50 -3.06 -1.84
CA VAL A 81 0.47 -2.60 -2.82
C VAL A 81 0.38 -3.46 -4.07
N GLY A 82 0.31 -2.81 -5.23
CA GLY A 82 0.32 -3.45 -6.54
C GLY A 82 1.56 -3.11 -7.35
N ASN A 83 1.73 -3.82 -8.47
CA ASN A 83 2.70 -3.52 -9.51
C ASN A 83 1.96 -3.22 -10.82
N ASP A 84 2.03 -1.97 -11.28
CA ASP A 84 1.52 -1.52 -12.58
C ASP A 84 2.69 -1.27 -13.53
N ASN A 85 2.91 -2.23 -14.44
CA ASN A 85 3.93 -2.16 -15.48
C ASN A 85 5.34 -1.78 -14.96
N GLY A 86 5.75 -2.36 -13.84
CA GLY A 86 7.05 -2.07 -13.22
C GLY A 86 7.02 -0.94 -12.19
N ASN A 87 5.89 -0.24 -12.01
CA ASN A 87 5.72 0.80 -11.01
C ASN A 87 4.90 0.27 -9.83
N LEU A 88 5.43 0.42 -8.61
CA LEU A 88 4.67 0.17 -7.40
C LEU A 88 3.62 1.26 -7.20
N PHE A 89 2.42 0.85 -6.81
CA PHE A 89 1.34 1.77 -6.44
C PHE A 89 0.56 1.20 -5.26
N CYS A 90 -0.22 2.05 -4.59
CA CYS A 90 -1.10 1.65 -3.51
C CYS A 90 -2.41 2.43 -3.56
N GLY A 91 -3.39 2.01 -2.74
CA GLY A 91 -4.67 2.67 -2.57
C GLY A 91 -5.83 1.71 -2.43
N ARG A 92 -7.06 2.23 -2.34
CA ARG A 92 -8.29 1.39 -2.35
C ARG A 92 -8.38 0.47 -3.58
N HIS A 93 -7.66 0.80 -4.65
CA HIS A 93 -7.64 0.11 -5.94
C HIS A 93 -6.54 -0.95 -6.09
N ALA A 94 -5.54 -0.99 -5.18
CA ALA A 94 -4.67 -2.17 -5.07
C ALA A 94 -5.43 -3.34 -4.43
N TYR A 95 -6.45 -3.04 -3.62
CA TYR A 95 -7.36 -4.02 -3.04
C TYR A 95 -8.27 -4.61 -4.13
N LYS A 96 -8.25 -5.95 -4.25
CA LYS A 96 -9.02 -6.80 -5.20
C LYS A 96 -8.38 -7.14 -6.55
N GLY A 97 -7.06 -7.31 -6.60
CA GLY A 97 -6.42 -8.19 -7.59
C GLY A 97 -6.68 -7.85 -9.07
N SER A 98 -7.10 -6.62 -9.35
CA SER A 98 -7.42 -6.14 -10.69
C SER A 98 -6.43 -5.03 -11.00
N VAL A 99 -5.36 -5.38 -11.70
CA VAL A 99 -4.41 -4.39 -12.25
C VAL A 99 -5.16 -3.63 -13.35
N LEU A 100 -5.70 -2.47 -13.02
CA LEU A 100 -6.19 -1.53 -14.02
C LEU A 100 -5.00 -0.67 -14.45
N SER A 101 -4.66 -0.72 -15.74
CA SER A 101 -3.61 0.13 -16.29
C SER A 101 -4.03 1.60 -16.25
N GLN A 102 -3.06 2.54 -16.23
CA GLN A 102 -3.34 3.99 -16.28
C GLN A 102 -4.23 4.43 -17.47
N HIS A 103 -4.34 3.62 -18.53
CA HIS A 103 -5.20 3.89 -19.69
C HIS A 103 -6.67 3.51 -19.46
N GLN A 104 -6.94 2.66 -18.48
CA GLN A 104 -8.28 2.17 -18.11
C GLN A 104 -8.93 3.02 -17.01
N VAL A 105 -8.23 4.06 -16.55
CA VAL A 105 -8.63 4.87 -15.40
C VAL A 105 -8.67 6.33 -15.82
N SER A 106 -9.85 6.93 -15.74
CA SER A 106 -10.05 8.37 -15.91
C SER A 106 -10.79 8.96 -14.71
N TRP A 107 -10.69 10.28 -14.52
CA TRP A 107 -11.23 10.97 -13.35
C TRP A 107 -12.41 11.85 -13.74
N SER A 108 -13.53 11.73 -13.00
CA SER A 108 -14.70 12.60 -13.14
C SER A 108 -15.05 13.22 -11.79
N GLY A 109 -14.65 14.48 -11.57
CA GLY A 109 -14.90 15.18 -10.33
C GLY A 109 -14.12 14.57 -9.16
N PHE A 110 -14.80 13.78 -8.33
CA PHE A 110 -14.21 13.05 -7.19
C PHE A 110 -14.27 11.53 -7.37
N ASP A 111 -14.82 11.04 -8.49
CA ASP A 111 -15.02 9.63 -8.76
C ASP A 111 -14.09 9.11 -9.86
N ILE A 112 -13.74 7.83 -9.75
CA ILE A 112 -12.96 7.11 -10.77
C ILE A 112 -13.91 6.49 -11.79
N VAL A 113 -13.63 6.75 -13.06
CA VAL A 113 -14.32 6.17 -14.21
C VAL A 113 -13.39 5.13 -14.83
N ILE A 114 -13.83 3.86 -14.80
CA ILE A 114 -13.09 2.74 -15.40
C ILE A 114 -13.58 2.57 -16.84
N SER A 115 -12.70 2.80 -17.82
CA SER A 115 -12.97 2.43 -19.20
C SER A 115 -12.71 0.93 -19.37
N GLN A 116 -13.76 0.18 -19.68
CA GLN A 116 -13.61 -1.17 -20.21
C GLN A 116 -13.29 -1.03 -21.69
N ASP A 117 -12.03 -1.23 -22.07
CA ASP A 117 -11.69 -1.44 -23.47
C ASP A 117 -12.45 -2.67 -23.98
N GLN A 118 -13.23 -2.50 -25.06
CA GLN A 118 -13.86 -3.61 -25.79
C GLN A 118 -12.84 -4.43 -26.56
#